data_AF-A0A527N475-F1
#
_entry.id   AF-A0A527N475-F1
#
_cell.length_a   1.000
_cell.length_b   1.000
_cell.length_c   1.000
_cell.angle_alpha   90.00
_cell.angle_beta   90.00
_cell.angle_gamma   90.00
#
_symmetry.space_group_name_H-M   'P 1'
#
loop_
_entity.id
_entity.type
_entity.pdbx_description
1 polymer ?
#
loop_
_entity_poly.entity_id
_entity_poly.type
_entity_poly.pdbx_seq_one_letter_code
_entity_poly.pdbx_strand_id
1 'polypeptide(L)' 'YPTFEELQFFLKNGSRHLALRKDDAINHIHWATTRRRDIPSLMALACDHRIQLDDVAAKAGADPSRIHDFKVLTV' A
#
# COMPACT_ATOMS: atom_id res chain seq x y z
N TYR A 1 4.74 -12.92 -15.19
CA TYR A 1 5.46 -14.21 -15.21
C TYR A 1 6.13 -14.41 -13.87
N PRO A 2 6.29 -15.65 -13.36
CA PRO A 2 7.01 -15.89 -12.12
C PRO A 2 8.46 -15.44 -12.28
N THR A 3 9.00 -14.83 -11.23
CA THR A 3 10.42 -14.59 -11.09
C THR A 3 11.17 -15.91 -10.99
N PHE A 4 12.47 -15.87 -11.30
CA PHE A 4 13.32 -17.05 -11.19
C PHE A 4 13.32 -17.61 -9.75
N GLU A 5 13.29 -16.74 -8.75
CA GLU A 5 13.20 -17.13 -7.34
C GLU A 5 11.87 -17.82 -6.99
N GLU A 6 10.73 -17.34 -7.50
CA GLU A 6 9.44 -18.03 -7.35
C GLU A 6 9.47 -19.43 -8.00
N LEU A 7 10.07 -19.56 -9.18
CA LEU A 7 10.20 -20.84 -9.87
C LEU A 7 11.10 -21.82 -9.10
N GLN A 8 12.27 -21.36 -8.64
CA GLN A 8 13.20 -22.19 -7.86
C GLN A 8 12.55 -22.65 -6.55
N PHE A 9 11.82 -21.77 -5.86
CA PHE A 9 11.10 -22.13 -4.65
C PHE A 9 10.03 -23.20 -4.93
N PHE A 10 9.23 -23.02 -5.98
CA PHE A 10 8.19 -23.98 -6.35
C PHE A 10 8.78 -25.34 -6.73
N LEU A 11 9.87 -25.39 -7.51
CA LEU A 11 10.50 -26.66 -7.89
C LEU A 11 11.09 -27.41 -6.68
N LYS A 12 11.57 -26.70 -5.66
CA LYS A 12 12.15 -27.31 -4.46
C LYS A 12 11.11 -27.79 -3.44
N ASN A 13 10.01 -27.04 -3.27
CA ASN A 13 9.06 -27.27 -2.17
C ASN A 13 7.68 -27.74 -2.66
N GLY A 14 7.38 -27.58 -3.94
CA GLY A 14 6.04 -27.72 -4.49
C GLY A 14 5.08 -26.66 -3.96
N SER A 15 3.78 -26.90 -4.16
CA SER A 15 2.69 -26.17 -3.51
C SER A 15 1.52 -27.12 -3.30
N ARG A 16 0.77 -26.91 -2.22
CA ARG A 16 -0.51 -27.60 -1.99
C ARG A 16 -1.65 -27.01 -2.83
N HIS A 17 -1.44 -25.85 -3.44
CA HIS A 17 -2.42 -25.15 -4.25
C HIS A 17 -2.16 -25.36 -5.73
N LEU A 18 -3.19 -25.77 -6.49
CA LEU A 18 -3.13 -25.73 -7.96
C LEU A 18 -3.05 -24.29 -8.48
N ALA A 19 -3.68 -23.35 -7.76
CA ALA A 19 -3.61 -21.93 -8.03
C ALA A 19 -2.53 -21.27 -7.16
N LEU A 20 -1.29 -21.18 -7.67
CA LEU A 20 -0.10 -20.72 -6.91
C LEU A 20 -0.24 -19.34 -6.25
N ARG A 21 -1.09 -18.45 -6.76
CA ARG A 21 -1.38 -17.15 -6.11
C ARG A 21 -2.01 -17.26 -4.70
N LYS A 22 -2.50 -18.45 -4.35
CA LYS A 22 -3.07 -18.76 -3.02
C LYS A 22 -2.05 -19.39 -2.09
N ASP A 23 -0.86 -19.69 -2.58
CA ASP A 23 0.23 -20.17 -1.75
C ASP A 23 0.92 -18.98 -1.09
N ASP A 24 0.80 -18.87 0.22
CA ASP A 24 1.31 -17.73 0.98
C ASP A 24 2.83 -17.57 0.86
N ALA A 25 3.58 -18.67 0.75
CA ALA A 25 5.03 -18.63 0.65
C ALA A 25 5.47 -18.14 -0.74
N ILE A 26 4.87 -18.68 -1.81
CA ILE A 26 5.14 -18.22 -3.18
C ILE A 26 4.70 -16.77 -3.36
N ASN A 27 3.54 -16.39 -2.81
CA ASN A 27 3.04 -15.03 -2.85
C ASN A 27 3.96 -14.05 -2.11
N HIS A 28 4.49 -14.43 -0.94
CA HIS A 28 5.47 -13.61 -0.24
C HIS A 28 6.71 -13.35 -1.10
N ILE A 29 7.26 -14.40 -1.74
CA ILE A 29 8.41 -14.26 -2.65
C ILE A 29 8.04 -13.34 -3.81
N HIS A 30 6.87 -13.52 -4.43
CA HIS A 30 6.37 -12.65 -5.47
C HIS A 30 6.48 -11.17 -5.07
N TRP A 31 5.92 -10.79 -3.92
CA TRP A 31 5.96 -9.41 -3.43
C TRP A 31 7.36 -8.91 -3.11
N ALA A 32 8.24 -9.76 -2.60
CA ALA A 32 9.62 -9.38 -2.30
C ALA A 32 10.45 -9.13 -3.58
N THR A 33 10.19 -9.90 -4.64
CA THR A 33 11.04 -9.92 -5.83
C THR A 33 10.52 -9.04 -6.96
N THR A 34 9.20 -8.82 -7.03
CA THR A 34 8.54 -8.04 -8.09
C THR A 34 8.19 -6.61 -7.71
N ARG A 35 8.49 -6.18 -6.48
CA ARG A 35 8.35 -4.77 -6.10
C ARG A 35 9.06 -3.89 -7.13
N ARG A 36 8.45 -2.76 -7.50
CA ARG A 36 9.08 -1.76 -8.38
C ARG A 36 10.40 -1.31 -7.76
N ARG A 37 11.51 -1.44 -8.50
CA ARG A 37 12.87 -1.23 -7.99
C ARG A 37 13.49 0.13 -8.32
N ASP A 38 12.73 1.05 -8.89
CA ASP A 38 13.09 2.47 -8.84
C ASP A 38 11.85 3.34 -8.83
N ILE A 39 11.79 4.23 -7.84
CA ILE A 39 10.84 5.32 -7.75
C ILE A 39 11.70 6.59 -7.74
N PRO A 40 12.15 7.06 -8.92
CA PRO A 40 13.14 8.15 -9.01
C PRO A 40 12.63 9.45 -8.38
N SER A 41 11.31 9.61 -8.29
CA SER A 41 10.66 10.64 -7.50
C SER A 41 9.32 10.13 -6.96
N LEU A 42 9.07 10.33 -5.66
CA LEU A 42 7.81 10.03 -4.99
C LEU A 42 7.13 11.34 -4.62
N MET A 43 6.03 11.66 -5.30
CA MET A 43 5.17 12.80 -4.96
C MET A 43 3.87 12.27 -4.37
N ALA A 44 3.79 12.29 -3.04
CA ALA A 44 2.61 11.85 -2.29
C ALA A 44 2.15 12.95 -1.35
N LEU A 45 0.83 13.19 -1.32
CA LEU A 45 0.18 14.08 -0.36
C LEU A 45 -0.59 13.23 0.65
N ALA A 46 -0.16 13.23 1.91
CA ALA A 46 -0.85 12.51 2.98
C ALA A 46 -1.87 13.43 3.68
N CYS A 47 -3.16 13.10 3.56
CA CYS A 47 -4.27 13.84 4.17
C CYS A 47 -5.25 12.94 4.95
N ASP A 48 -4.73 11.92 5.62
CA ASP A 48 -5.51 10.94 6.41
C ASP A 48 -5.62 11.29 7.90
N HIS A 49 -4.95 12.35 8.34
CA HIS A 49 -4.96 12.89 9.70
C HIS A 49 -6.39 13.07 10.26
N ARG A 50 -6.59 12.77 11.54
CA ARG A 50 -7.89 12.93 12.22
C ARG A 50 -7.77 14.05 13.26
N ILE A 51 -7.36 13.72 14.48
CA ILE A 51 -7.23 14.68 15.59
C ILE A 51 -6.42 15.93 15.24
N GLN A 52 -5.39 15.80 14.39
CA GLN A 52 -4.58 16.95 13.99
C GLN A 52 -5.37 17.95 13.13
N LEU A 53 -6.32 17.49 12.30
CA LEU A 53 -7.18 18.39 11.54
C LEU A 53 -8.25 19.03 12.42
N ASP A 54 -8.73 18.33 13.45
CA ASP A 54 -9.63 18.90 14.45
C ASP A 54 -8.95 20.05 15.22
N ASP A 55 -7.70 19.85 15.67
CA ASP A 55 -6.90 20.88 16.33
C ASP A 55 -6.65 22.10 15.43
N VAL A 56 -6.38 21.86 14.14
CA VAL A 56 -6.19 22.93 13.15
C VAL A 56 -7.50 23.70 12.91
N ALA A 57 -8.63 23.01 12.79
CA ALA A 57 -9.94 23.65 12.64
C ALA A 57 -10.27 24.53 13.86
N ALA A 58 -10.03 24.02 15.07
CA ALA A 58 -10.21 24.78 16.31
C ALA A 58 -9.34 26.04 16.35
N LYS A 59 -8.05 25.93 16.00
CA LYS A 59 -7.13 27.08 15.92
C LYS A 59 -7.53 28.11 14.86
N ALA A 60 -8.11 27.65 13.76
CA ALA A 60 -8.57 28.51 12.67
C ALA A 60 -9.97 29.11 12.92
N GLY A 61 -10.66 28.73 14.00
CA GLY A 61 -12.06 29.10 14.23
C GLY A 61 -13.01 28.53 13.17
N ALA A 62 -12.63 27.44 12.51
CA ALA A 62 -13.41 26.80 11.47
C ALA A 62 -14.32 25.71 12.05
N ASP A 63 -15.51 25.54 11.46
CA ASP A 63 -16.42 24.46 11.81
C ASP A 63 -15.79 23.09 11.46
N PRO A 64 -15.65 22.15 12.42
CA PRO A 64 -15.14 20.80 12.18
C PRO A 64 -15.90 20.02 11.09
N SER A 65 -17.18 20.34 10.84
CA SER A 65 -17.96 19.72 9.76
C SER A 65 -17.31 19.88 8.38
N ARG A 66 -16.50 20.93 8.20
CA ARG A 66 -15.78 21.25 6.95
C ARG A 66 -14.56 20.37 6.71
N ILE A 67 -14.10 19.59 7.70
CA ILE A 67 -12.89 18.75 7.56
C ILE A 67 -13.10 17.67 6.50
N HIS A 68 -14.32 17.11 6.40
CA HIS A 68 -14.65 16.15 5.34
C HIS A 68 -14.43 16.77 3.95
N ASP A 69 -15.04 17.93 3.70
CA ASP A 69 -14.94 18.60 2.41
C ASP A 69 -13.53 19.11 2.12
N PHE A 70 -12.80 19.52 3.17
CA PHE A 70 -11.39 19.87 3.06
C PHE A 70 -10.53 18.70 2.57
N LYS A 71 -10.77 17.47 3.05
CA LYS A 71 -10.05 16.27 2.57
C LYS A 71 -10.36 15.97 1.11
N VAL A 72 -11.55 16.27 0.63
CA VAL A 72 -11.92 16.12 -0.78
C VAL A 72 -11.12 17.06 -1.69
N LEU A 73 -10.53 18.14 -1.17
CA LEU A 73 -9.65 19.01 -1.96
C LEU A 73 -8.27 18.40 -2.26
N THR A 74 -7.95 17.26 -1.64
CA THR A 74 -6.63 16.60 -1.76
C THR A 74 -6.58 15.47 -2.81
N VAL A 75 -7.64 15.33 -3.63
CA VAL A 75 -7.75 14.34 -4.70
C VAL A 75 -7.83 14.96 -6.09
#